data_AF-A0A6N7KWM2-F1
#
_entry.id   AF-A0A6N7KWM2-F1
#
_cell.length_a   1.000
_cell.length_b   1.000
_cell.length_c   1.000
_cell.angle_alpha   90.00
_cell.angle_beta   90.00
_cell.angle_gamma   90.00
#
_symmetry.space_group_name_H-M   'P 1'
#
loop_
_entity.id
_entity.type
_entity.pdbx_description
1 polymer ?
#
loop_
_entity_poly.entity_id
_entity_poly.type
_entity_poly.pdbx_seq_one_letter_code
_entity_poly.pdbx_strand_id
1 'polypeptide(L)'
;MFSNRKRTCRRISHRSPPLPADSGQWGVEPTPGLILTIFATILILHALVNLRGVHVVSILNSVSVWWHLLGVLVIVGVLWVVPSHHQSASFVFGHFVNGTGWSNPIYVSAIGLLLFQYTYSGYDASAHLSEETTDAQVAAPRGIVRSIWVSLLAGFVLLGGLLFAMQDYDRTVSAAVPPAQIFLDTLGDGGAKLLLLIVIGAQLFCGSAETAAASRMIFAFSRDNALPGSASWRRVSRNGTPTRAVWLAVVVAFVLALPSLWSTAAYGAVTAVNVVGMTPAYAIPVFLRLRKGKHFKPGPWNLGRWSRPVGVLAVAWVAVVTVLVCLPQTNPVTAQTFNYAPITLVVVLLLSALWWRMAGRKYSVPVVDDPQLASLEEQVV
;
A
#
# COMPACT_ATOMS: atom_id res chain seq x y z
N MET A 1 45.14 -11.89 43.53
CA MET A 1 44.02 -12.31 44.41
C MET A 1 43.01 -11.15 44.43
N PHE A 2 41.76 -11.47 44.09
CA PHE A 2 40.62 -10.60 43.85
C PHE A 2 40.27 -9.68 45.03
N SER A 3 39.68 -8.49 44.76
CA SER A 3 38.42 -7.98 45.35
C SER A 3 38.23 -6.48 45.04
N ASN A 4 37.36 -6.08 44.10
CA ASN A 4 35.90 -5.85 44.24
C ASN A 4 35.55 -4.37 44.54
N ARG A 5 35.43 -3.54 43.49
CA ARG A 5 34.60 -2.31 43.53
C ARG A 5 33.43 -2.48 42.59
N LYS A 6 32.26 -2.78 43.18
CA LYS A 6 30.95 -2.75 42.52
C LYS A 6 30.72 -1.35 41.95
N ARG A 7 30.77 -1.19 40.62
CA ARG A 7 30.17 -0.03 39.94
C ARG A 7 28.71 -0.36 39.69
N THR A 8 27.85 0.40 40.35
CA THR A 8 26.40 0.37 40.23
C THR A 8 26.01 0.68 38.79
N CYS A 9 25.49 -0.32 38.08
CA CYS A 9 25.00 -0.19 36.72
C CYS A 9 23.65 0.56 36.76
N ARG A 10 23.66 1.89 36.58
CA ARG A 10 22.43 2.66 36.35
C ARG A 10 21.89 2.26 34.97
N ARG A 11 20.78 1.52 34.97
CA ARG A 11 19.92 1.27 33.80
C ARG A 11 19.52 2.62 33.20
N ILE A 12 20.16 3.02 32.10
CA ILE A 12 19.65 4.10 31.26
C ILE A 12 18.47 3.50 30.50
N SER A 13 17.26 3.66 31.03
CA SER A 13 16.06 3.41 30.25
C SER A 13 16.00 4.51 29.20
N HIS A 14 16.20 4.17 27.93
CA HIS A 14 15.76 5.01 26.80
C HIS A 14 14.22 5.04 26.82
N ARG A 15 13.64 5.83 27.72
CA ARG A 15 12.34 6.43 27.49
C ARG A 15 12.63 7.72 26.76
N SER A 16 12.16 7.81 25.51
CA SER A 16 12.03 9.10 24.83
C SER A 16 11.38 10.09 25.81
N PRO A 17 11.84 11.35 25.86
CA PRO A 17 11.16 12.34 26.68
C PRO A 17 9.67 12.32 26.31
N PRO A 18 8.75 12.29 27.29
CA PRO A 18 7.35 12.47 26.98
C PRO A 18 7.22 13.81 26.25
N LEU A 19 6.47 13.80 25.14
CA LEU A 19 6.08 15.03 24.46
C LEU A 19 5.52 15.98 25.54
N PRO A 20 5.85 17.28 25.50
CA PRO A 20 5.24 18.25 26.40
C PRO A 20 3.73 18.04 26.39
N ALA A 21 3.10 18.02 27.57
CA ALA A 21 1.67 17.71 27.77
C ALA A 21 0.71 18.77 27.19
N ASP A 22 1.21 19.59 26.27
CA ASP A 22 0.51 20.68 25.64
C ASP A 22 0.60 20.55 24.12
N SER A 23 -0.57 20.47 23.49
CA SER A 23 -0.89 20.95 22.15
C SER A 23 -0.87 19.99 20.95
N GLY A 24 -1.69 18.93 21.01
CA GLY A 24 -2.60 18.77 19.87
C GLY A 24 -3.34 20.09 19.64
N GLN A 25 -3.56 20.55 18.41
CA GLN A 25 -4.25 21.83 18.11
C GLN A 25 -5.57 22.01 18.88
N TRP A 26 -6.17 20.90 19.28
CA TRP A 26 -7.44 20.80 20.00
C TRP A 26 -7.30 20.25 21.43
N GLY A 27 -6.08 20.12 21.96
CA GLY A 27 -5.80 19.47 23.25
C GLY A 27 -6.14 17.96 23.28
N VAL A 28 -6.27 17.35 22.10
CA VAL A 28 -6.62 15.92 21.96
C VAL A 28 -5.37 15.11 21.69
N GLU A 29 -5.04 14.22 22.63
CA GLU A 29 -3.95 13.25 22.47
C GLU A 29 -4.38 12.10 21.54
N PRO A 30 -3.51 11.67 20.59
CA PRO A 30 -3.80 10.58 19.67
C PRO A 30 -3.72 9.22 20.40
N THR A 31 -4.77 8.88 21.14
CA THR A 31 -4.90 7.58 21.81
C THR A 31 -5.20 6.47 20.79
N PRO A 32 -4.80 5.20 21.05
CA PRO A 32 -5.13 4.08 20.16
C PRO A 32 -6.63 3.95 19.87
N GLY A 33 -7.48 4.20 20.87
CA GLY A 33 -8.94 4.18 20.72
C GLY A 33 -9.47 5.29 19.81
N LEU A 34 -8.91 6.50 19.92
CA LEU A 34 -9.27 7.60 19.04
C LEU A 34 -8.86 7.32 17.59
N ILE A 35 -7.63 6.84 17.38
CA ILE A 35 -7.12 6.47 16.05
C ILE A 35 -8.02 5.40 15.42
N LEU A 36 -8.38 4.36 16.18
CA LEU A 36 -9.27 3.30 15.69
C LEU A 36 -10.68 3.83 15.37
N THR A 37 -11.19 4.78 16.16
CA THR A 37 -12.50 5.42 15.92
C THR A 37 -12.49 6.27 14.65
N ILE A 38 -11.42 7.03 14.42
CA ILE A 38 -11.21 7.79 13.17
C ILE A 38 -11.13 6.81 11.99
N PHE A 39 -10.35 5.73 12.13
CA PHE A 39 -10.26 4.69 11.11
C PHE A 39 -11.62 4.06 10.78
N ALA A 40 -12.41 3.70 11.78
CA ALA A 40 -13.78 3.19 11.59
C ALA A 40 -14.67 4.20 10.86
N THR A 41 -14.58 5.47 11.23
CA THR A 41 -15.34 6.55 10.60
C THR A 41 -14.97 6.70 9.12
N ILE A 42 -13.68 6.66 8.80
CA ILE A 42 -13.17 6.71 7.43
C ILE A 42 -13.65 5.48 6.62
N LEU A 43 -13.60 4.28 7.21
CA LEU A 43 -14.11 3.06 6.56
C LEU A 43 -15.60 3.15 6.26
N ILE A 44 -16.41 3.66 7.19
CA ILE A 44 -17.84 3.89 6.96
C ILE A 44 -18.03 4.91 5.85
N LEU A 45 -17.27 6.01 5.83
CA LEU A 45 -17.33 7.00 4.76
C LEU A 45 -17.01 6.38 3.39
N HIS A 46 -15.93 5.59 3.29
CA HIS A 46 -15.55 4.88 2.06
C HIS A 46 -16.65 3.90 1.63
N ALA A 47 -17.25 3.15 2.55
CA ALA A 47 -18.38 2.28 2.25
C ALA A 47 -19.55 3.09 1.69
N LEU A 48 -19.99 4.15 2.39
CA LEU A 48 -21.12 4.97 1.96
C LEU A 48 -20.92 5.58 0.58
N VAL A 49 -19.70 6.04 0.26
CA VAL A 49 -19.34 6.53 -1.06
C VAL A 49 -19.45 5.43 -2.11
N ASN A 50 -18.85 4.25 -1.84
CA ASN A 50 -18.84 3.12 -2.76
C ASN A 50 -20.23 2.49 -2.96
N LEU A 51 -21.18 2.70 -2.05
CA LEU A 51 -22.56 2.22 -2.19
C LEU A 51 -23.42 3.05 -3.14
N ARG A 52 -23.01 4.28 -3.50
CA ARG A 52 -23.80 5.19 -4.35
C ARG A 52 -23.82 4.82 -5.84
N GLY A 53 -23.08 3.79 -6.25
CA GLY A 53 -23.07 3.32 -7.64
C GLY A 53 -21.77 3.60 -8.36
N VAL A 54 -21.54 2.87 -9.45
CA VAL A 54 -20.31 2.90 -10.27
C VAL A 54 -20.02 4.31 -10.81
N HIS A 55 -21.05 5.07 -11.19
CA HIS A 55 -20.89 6.42 -11.73
C HIS A 55 -20.22 7.39 -10.73
N VAL A 56 -20.64 7.37 -9.45
CA VAL A 56 -20.04 8.23 -8.42
C VAL A 56 -18.58 7.85 -8.17
N VAL A 57 -18.30 6.55 -8.11
CA VAL A 57 -16.94 6.03 -7.93
C VAL A 57 -16.05 6.44 -9.11
N SER A 58 -16.56 6.37 -10.34
CA SER A 58 -15.84 6.80 -11.55
C SER A 58 -15.48 8.30 -11.53
N ILE A 59 -16.42 9.17 -11.14
CA ILE A 59 -16.16 10.61 -10.96
C ILE A 59 -15.09 10.83 -9.90
N LEU A 60 -15.20 10.17 -8.74
CA LEU A 60 -14.22 10.33 -7.65
C LEU A 60 -12.84 9.83 -8.05
N ASN A 61 -12.74 8.74 -8.81
CA ASN A 61 -11.47 8.26 -9.35
C ASN A 61 -10.86 9.29 -10.32
N SER A 62 -11.69 9.94 -11.14
CA SER A 62 -11.22 11.00 -12.07
C SER A 62 -10.72 12.23 -11.32
N VAL A 63 -11.45 12.68 -10.29
CA VAL A 63 -11.03 13.79 -9.42
C VAL A 63 -9.76 13.43 -8.65
N SER A 64 -9.67 12.19 -8.16
CA SER A 64 -8.51 11.67 -7.45
C SER A 64 -7.22 11.82 -8.26
N VAL A 65 -7.23 11.46 -9.54
CA VAL A 65 -6.04 11.60 -10.41
C VAL A 65 -5.52 13.04 -10.42
N TRP A 66 -6.40 14.01 -10.63
CA TRP A 66 -6.02 15.42 -10.63
C TRP A 66 -5.61 15.92 -9.25
N TRP A 67 -6.27 15.47 -8.18
CA TRP A 67 -5.86 15.78 -6.82
C TRP A 67 -4.44 15.30 -6.52
N HIS A 68 -4.07 14.10 -6.96
CA HIS A 68 -2.71 13.58 -6.78
C HIS A 68 -1.70 14.38 -7.62
N LEU A 69 -1.98 14.63 -8.90
CA LEU A 69 -1.04 15.35 -9.77
C LEU A 69 -0.86 16.81 -9.36
N LEU A 70 -1.96 17.54 -9.13
CA LEU A 70 -1.92 18.94 -8.71
C LEU A 70 -1.43 19.06 -7.26
N GLY A 71 -1.83 18.14 -6.38
CA GLY A 71 -1.36 18.11 -5.00
C GLY A 71 0.15 17.92 -4.91
N VAL A 72 0.71 16.97 -5.67
CA VAL A 72 2.17 16.80 -5.78
C VAL A 72 2.82 18.05 -6.36
N LEU A 73 2.25 18.64 -7.43
CA LEU A 73 2.79 19.86 -8.03
C LEU A 73 2.84 21.02 -7.03
N VAL A 74 1.77 21.22 -6.24
CA VAL A 74 1.69 22.26 -5.20
C VAL A 74 2.72 21.99 -4.11
N ILE A 75 2.78 20.76 -3.58
CA ILE A 75 3.74 20.39 -2.54
C ILE A 75 5.17 20.64 -3.03
N VAL A 76 5.54 20.11 -4.21
CA VAL A 76 6.88 20.27 -4.77
C VAL A 76 7.19 21.73 -5.06
N GLY A 77 6.26 22.48 -5.66
CA GLY A 77 6.46 23.89 -5.96
C GLY A 77 6.72 24.72 -4.70
N VAL A 78 5.96 24.46 -3.64
CA VAL A 78 6.17 25.08 -2.33
C VAL A 78 7.54 24.71 -1.73
N LEU A 79 7.88 23.42 -1.74
CA LEU A 79 9.18 22.93 -1.25
C LEU A 79 10.36 23.42 -2.09
N TRP A 80 10.14 23.81 -3.34
CA TRP A 80 11.16 24.40 -4.18
C TRP A 80 11.37 25.89 -3.90
N VAL A 81 10.30 26.63 -3.61
CA VAL A 81 10.35 28.10 -3.54
C VAL A 81 10.53 28.64 -2.12
N VAL A 82 9.91 28.01 -1.13
CA VAL A 82 9.77 28.57 0.23
C VAL A 82 10.96 28.32 1.16
N PRO A 83 11.66 27.15 1.13
CA PRO A 83 12.72 26.90 2.10
C PRO A 83 13.82 27.95 2.12
N SER A 84 14.41 28.18 3.30
CA SER A 84 15.50 29.16 3.47
C SER A 84 16.76 28.77 2.70
N HIS A 85 17.00 27.47 2.57
CA HIS A 85 18.06 26.89 1.79
C HIS A 85 17.63 25.52 1.26
N HIS A 86 18.30 25.06 0.21
CA HIS A 86 18.17 23.70 -0.30
C HIS A 86 19.42 22.90 0.00
N GLN A 87 19.23 21.61 0.30
CA GLN A 87 20.34 20.69 0.42
C GLN A 87 21.13 20.57 -0.89
N SER A 88 22.42 20.28 -0.80
CA SER A 88 23.23 20.09 -2.01
C SER A 88 22.89 18.79 -2.73
N ALA A 89 23.09 18.74 -4.06
CA ALA A 89 22.94 17.49 -4.81
C ALA A 89 23.90 16.39 -4.31
N SER A 90 25.09 16.77 -3.82
CA SER A 90 26.03 15.84 -3.19
C SER A 90 25.46 15.22 -1.92
N PHE A 91 24.69 15.98 -1.14
CA PHE A 91 23.99 15.44 0.02
C PHE A 91 22.86 14.50 -0.43
N VAL A 92 21.94 14.98 -1.29
CA VAL A 92 20.74 14.22 -1.69
C VAL A 92 21.08 12.89 -2.39
N PHE A 93 22.09 12.88 -3.26
CA PHE A 93 22.43 11.69 -4.05
C PHE A 93 23.66 10.92 -3.53
N GLY A 94 24.48 11.54 -2.68
CA GLY A 94 25.75 10.96 -2.23
C GLY A 94 25.81 10.62 -0.74
N HIS A 95 24.90 11.14 0.08
CA HIS A 95 24.94 10.92 1.53
C HIS A 95 24.25 9.60 1.90
N PHE A 96 25.04 8.62 2.35
CA PHE A 96 24.53 7.32 2.79
C PHE A 96 24.42 7.28 4.31
N VAL A 97 23.20 7.06 4.82
CA VAL A 97 22.96 6.95 6.26
C VAL A 97 22.45 5.57 6.62
N ASN A 98 23.05 4.99 7.65
CA ASN A 98 22.68 3.68 8.18
C ASN A 98 22.21 3.80 9.64
N GLY A 99 20.90 3.88 9.82
CA GLY A 99 20.24 3.83 11.14
C GLY A 99 19.77 2.43 11.56
N THR A 100 20.16 1.38 10.82
CA THR A 100 19.55 0.05 10.97
C THR A 100 20.24 -0.84 11.99
N GLY A 101 21.48 -0.49 12.39
CA GLY A 101 22.33 -1.30 13.27
C GLY A 101 23.03 -2.48 12.58
N TRP A 102 22.80 -2.70 11.28
CA TRP A 102 23.54 -3.68 10.47
C TRP A 102 24.85 -3.08 9.96
N SER A 103 25.93 -3.87 9.90
CA SER A 103 27.23 -3.39 9.41
C SER A 103 27.40 -3.53 7.88
N ASN A 104 26.64 -4.41 7.23
CA ASN A 104 26.78 -4.67 5.80
C ASN A 104 26.00 -3.63 4.95
N PRO A 105 26.67 -2.74 4.20
CA PRO A 105 26.01 -1.69 3.42
C PRO A 105 25.16 -2.21 2.25
N ILE A 106 25.48 -3.39 1.70
CA ILE A 106 24.68 -4.04 0.64
C ILE A 106 23.34 -4.46 1.23
N TYR A 107 23.36 -5.07 2.42
CA TYR A 107 22.14 -5.47 3.11
C TYR A 107 21.27 -4.27 3.47
N VAL A 108 21.87 -3.21 4.03
CA VAL A 108 21.19 -1.96 4.39
C VAL A 108 20.55 -1.30 3.15
N SER A 109 21.30 -1.24 2.05
CA SER A 109 20.76 -0.74 0.77
C SER A 109 19.59 -1.60 0.27
N ALA A 110 19.70 -2.93 0.37
CA ALA A 110 18.68 -3.86 -0.09
C ALA A 110 17.37 -3.74 0.71
N ILE A 111 17.43 -3.58 2.04
CA ILE A 111 16.22 -3.33 2.85
C ILE A 111 15.66 -1.91 2.65
N GLY A 112 16.49 -0.93 2.25
CA GLY A 112 16.02 0.40 1.86
C GLY A 112 15.10 0.39 0.63
N LEU A 113 15.25 -0.60 -0.26
CA LEU A 113 14.38 -0.76 -1.44
C LEU A 113 12.94 -1.16 -1.08
N LEU A 114 12.69 -1.63 0.15
CA LEU A 114 11.37 -2.11 0.57
C LEU A 114 10.32 -1.00 0.59
N LEU A 115 10.71 0.23 0.92
CA LEU A 115 9.79 1.38 0.91
C LEU A 115 9.32 1.70 -0.52
N PHE A 116 10.24 1.67 -1.48
CA PHE A 116 9.89 1.82 -2.89
C PHE A 116 8.92 0.72 -3.33
N GLN A 117 9.20 -0.54 -3.00
CA GLN A 117 8.31 -1.65 -3.31
C GLN A 117 6.90 -1.45 -2.75
N TYR A 118 6.78 -1.02 -1.48
CA TYR A 118 5.48 -0.77 -0.86
C TYR A 118 4.67 0.30 -1.61
N THR A 119 5.34 1.40 -1.97
CA THR A 119 4.72 2.56 -2.62
C THR A 119 4.20 2.26 -4.03
N TYR A 120 4.77 1.26 -4.71
CA TYR A 120 4.34 0.82 -6.05
C TYR A 120 3.32 -0.33 -6.03
N SER A 121 2.76 -0.71 -4.89
CA SER A 121 1.69 -1.71 -4.87
C SER A 121 0.38 -1.18 -5.47
N GLY A 122 -0.51 -2.08 -5.91
CA GLY A 122 -1.85 -1.71 -6.41
C GLY A 122 -1.92 -1.27 -7.87
N TYR A 123 -0.83 -1.35 -8.64
CA TYR A 123 -0.85 -1.03 -10.07
C TYR A 123 -1.82 -1.91 -10.88
N ASP A 124 -2.19 -3.08 -10.37
CA ASP A 124 -3.14 -4.02 -10.97
C ASP A 124 -4.60 -3.67 -10.72
N ALA A 125 -4.89 -2.56 -10.01
CA ALA A 125 -6.25 -2.06 -9.78
C ALA A 125 -7.09 -1.96 -11.06
N SER A 126 -6.47 -1.58 -12.19
CA SER A 126 -7.15 -1.52 -13.48
C SER A 126 -7.64 -2.88 -13.99
N ALA A 127 -7.05 -4.00 -13.54
CA ALA A 127 -7.54 -5.34 -13.86
C ALA A 127 -8.80 -5.68 -13.06
N HIS A 128 -8.89 -5.23 -11.80
CA HIS A 128 -10.04 -5.50 -10.92
C HIS A 128 -11.30 -4.72 -11.31
N LEU A 129 -11.15 -3.61 -12.05
CA LEU A 129 -12.25 -2.80 -12.59
C LEU A 129 -12.44 -3.02 -14.12
N SER A 130 -11.91 -4.11 -14.67
CA SER A 130 -11.99 -4.38 -16.11
C SER A 130 -13.42 -4.52 -16.62
N GLU A 131 -14.32 -5.13 -15.85
CA GLU A 131 -15.76 -5.25 -16.19
C GLU A 131 -16.46 -3.87 -16.30
N GLU A 132 -15.91 -2.82 -15.68
CA GLU A 132 -16.44 -1.44 -15.71
C GLU A 132 -15.65 -0.54 -16.70
N THR A 133 -14.70 -1.11 -17.46
CA THR A 133 -13.76 -0.36 -18.32
C THR A 133 -14.03 -0.59 -19.80
N THR A 134 -14.30 0.48 -20.55
CA THR A 134 -14.42 0.43 -22.01
C THR A 134 -13.09 -0.01 -22.66
N ASP A 135 -13.16 -0.96 -23.60
CA ASP A 135 -11.98 -1.53 -24.27
C ASP A 135 -10.95 -2.12 -23.28
N ALA A 136 -11.43 -2.81 -22.24
CA ALA A 136 -10.60 -3.31 -21.14
C ALA A 136 -9.38 -4.14 -21.60
N GLN A 137 -9.49 -4.89 -22.69
CA GLN A 137 -8.40 -5.72 -23.24
C GLN A 137 -7.16 -4.91 -23.67
N VAL A 138 -7.32 -3.60 -23.93
CA VAL A 138 -6.24 -2.70 -24.31
C VAL A 138 -6.08 -1.55 -23.31
N ALA A 139 -7.19 -0.98 -22.83
CA ALA A 139 -7.20 0.14 -21.89
C ALA A 139 -6.60 -0.24 -20.54
N ALA A 140 -6.98 -1.38 -19.95
CA ALA A 140 -6.47 -1.81 -18.65
C ALA A 140 -4.93 -2.03 -18.67
N PRO A 141 -4.34 -2.83 -19.58
CA PRO A 141 -2.89 -3.02 -19.58
C PRO A 141 -2.10 -1.75 -19.92
N ARG A 142 -2.63 -0.88 -20.81
CA ARG A 142 -2.02 0.43 -21.06
C ARG A 142 -2.08 1.33 -19.83
N GLY A 143 -3.20 1.30 -19.09
CA GLY A 143 -3.38 2.01 -17.83
C GLY A 143 -2.33 1.63 -16.80
N ILE A 144 -2.12 0.33 -16.59
CA ILE A 144 -1.10 -0.21 -15.67
C ILE A 144 0.30 0.31 -16.04
N VAL A 145 0.69 0.22 -17.31
CA VAL A 145 2.04 0.66 -17.74
C VAL A 145 2.20 2.19 -17.59
N ARG A 146 1.19 2.96 -18.01
CA ARG A 146 1.23 4.43 -17.94
C ARG A 146 1.25 4.92 -16.49
N SER A 147 0.45 4.32 -15.61
CA SER A 147 0.40 4.72 -14.19
C SER A 147 1.75 4.50 -13.52
N ILE A 148 2.43 3.37 -13.79
CA ILE A 148 3.79 3.11 -13.27
C ILE A 148 4.77 4.20 -13.70
N TRP A 149 4.79 4.58 -14.98
CA TRP A 149 5.69 5.62 -15.48
C TRP A 149 5.39 7.01 -14.90
N VAL A 150 4.12 7.39 -14.81
CA VAL A 150 3.72 8.67 -14.24
C VAL A 150 4.05 8.73 -12.74
N SER A 151 3.75 7.66 -12.00
CA SER A 151 4.11 7.54 -10.58
C SER A 151 5.63 7.56 -10.37
N LEU A 152 6.42 6.99 -11.29
CA LEU A 152 7.88 7.06 -11.27
C LEU A 152 8.38 8.49 -11.32
N LEU A 153 7.92 9.25 -12.29
CA LEU A 153 8.34 10.63 -12.44
C LEU A 153 7.83 11.50 -11.29
N ALA A 154 6.52 11.44 -10.99
CA ALA A 154 5.91 12.28 -9.96
C ALA A 154 6.47 11.95 -8.55
N GLY A 155 6.61 10.67 -8.23
CA GLY A 155 7.18 10.22 -6.96
C GLY A 155 8.65 10.58 -6.82
N PHE A 156 9.45 10.46 -7.89
CA PHE A 156 10.85 10.87 -7.88
C PHE A 156 11.00 12.38 -7.66
N VAL A 157 10.18 13.19 -8.34
CA VAL A 157 10.16 14.66 -8.16
C VAL A 157 9.71 15.04 -6.75
N LEU A 158 8.69 14.37 -6.19
CA LEU A 158 8.23 14.58 -4.81
C LEU A 158 9.31 14.26 -3.78
N LEU A 159 9.95 13.09 -3.92
CA LEU A 159 11.06 12.69 -3.04
C LEU A 159 12.23 13.66 -3.15
N GLY A 160 12.57 14.08 -4.37
CA GLY A 160 13.55 15.14 -4.60
C GLY A 160 13.16 16.42 -3.85
N GLY A 161 11.94 16.93 -4.06
CA GLY A 161 11.45 18.13 -3.39
C GLY A 161 11.55 18.05 -1.86
N LEU A 162 11.18 16.92 -1.26
CA LEU A 162 11.31 16.69 0.18
C LEU A 162 12.76 16.71 0.64
N LEU A 163 13.64 15.95 -0.02
CA LEU A 163 15.05 15.84 0.38
C LEU A 163 15.81 17.15 0.19
N PHE A 164 15.56 17.86 -0.91
CA PHE A 164 16.15 19.16 -1.17
C PHE A 164 15.64 20.24 -0.21
N ALA A 165 14.37 20.19 0.21
CA ALA A 165 13.79 21.16 1.15
C ALA A 165 14.11 20.88 2.63
N MET A 166 14.78 19.77 2.96
CA MET A 166 15.13 19.44 4.34
C MET A 166 16.04 20.50 4.96
N GLN A 167 15.63 21.08 6.10
CA GLN A 167 16.38 22.15 6.76
C GLN A 167 17.37 21.64 7.81
N ASP A 168 16.96 20.65 8.62
CA ASP A 168 17.81 20.02 9.64
C ASP A 168 17.63 18.50 9.58
N TYR A 169 18.72 17.79 9.31
CA TYR A 169 18.70 16.34 9.15
C TYR A 169 18.32 15.61 10.44
N ASP A 170 19.01 15.90 11.55
CA ASP A 170 18.85 15.18 12.82
C ASP A 170 17.45 15.42 13.40
N ARG A 171 16.93 16.64 13.29
CA ARG A 171 15.55 16.96 13.65
C ARG A 171 14.55 16.24 12.78
N THR A 172 14.77 16.17 11.47
CA THR A 172 13.86 15.52 10.52
C THR A 172 13.78 14.02 10.77
N VAL A 173 14.91 13.34 10.93
CA VAL A 173 14.92 11.87 11.10
C VAL A 173 14.49 11.40 12.49
N SER A 174 14.57 12.29 13.49
CA SER A 174 14.08 12.01 14.84
C SER A 174 12.59 12.30 15.02
N ALA A 175 11.96 12.99 14.08
CA ALA A 175 10.54 13.29 14.11
C ALA A 175 9.67 12.03 13.88
N ALA A 176 8.50 11.98 14.52
CA ALA A 176 7.55 10.88 14.34
C ALA A 176 7.04 10.75 12.90
N VAL A 177 6.92 11.89 12.18
CA VAL A 177 6.53 11.95 10.78
C VAL A 177 7.51 12.87 10.03
N PRO A 178 8.64 12.35 9.53
CA PRO A 178 9.69 13.17 8.92
C PRO A 178 9.23 14.10 7.79
N PRO A 179 8.35 13.68 6.85
CA PRO A 179 7.85 14.60 5.82
C PRO A 179 7.06 15.79 6.41
N ALA A 180 6.31 15.58 7.50
CA ALA A 180 5.59 16.66 8.17
C ALA A 180 6.56 17.61 8.88
N GLN A 181 7.67 17.09 9.41
CA GLN A 181 8.73 17.92 10.00
C GLN A 181 9.37 18.83 8.95
N ILE A 182 9.64 18.32 7.73
CA ILE A 182 10.13 19.14 6.61
C ILE A 182 9.14 20.27 6.30
N PHE A 183 7.84 19.98 6.29
CA PHE A 183 6.82 21.02 6.07
C PHE A 183 6.81 22.07 7.18
N LEU A 184 6.93 21.64 8.45
CA LEU A 184 6.99 22.54 9.60
C LEU A 184 8.22 23.45 9.57
N ASP A 185 9.38 22.89 9.27
CA ASP A 185 10.64 23.64 9.22
C ASP A 185 10.67 24.61 8.01
N THR A 186 9.92 24.30 6.94
CA THR A 186 9.85 25.13 5.73
C THR A 186 8.79 26.23 5.82
N LEU A 187 7.58 25.91 6.29
CA LEU A 187 6.41 26.79 6.19
C LEU A 187 5.84 27.27 7.53
N GLY A 188 6.35 26.74 8.64
CA GLY A 188 5.69 26.85 9.94
C GLY A 188 4.36 26.08 10.01
N ASP A 189 3.67 26.22 11.14
CA ASP A 189 2.50 25.42 11.50
C ASP A 189 1.34 25.52 10.48
N GLY A 190 0.98 26.74 10.07
CA GLY A 190 -0.16 26.97 9.17
C GLY A 190 0.04 26.36 7.78
N GLY A 191 1.21 26.57 7.17
CA GLY A 191 1.50 26.01 5.85
C GLY A 191 1.74 24.51 5.88
N ALA A 192 2.35 23.98 6.94
CA ALA A 192 2.48 22.54 7.12
C ALA A 192 1.13 21.83 7.19
N LYS A 193 0.16 22.40 7.94
CA LYS A 193 -1.22 21.89 7.99
C LYS A 193 -1.90 21.91 6.63
N LEU A 194 -1.73 22.97 5.85
CA LEU A 194 -2.28 23.05 4.50
C LEU A 194 -1.75 21.91 3.60
N LEU A 195 -0.44 21.67 3.60
CA LEU A 195 0.14 20.58 2.82
C LEU A 195 -0.31 19.20 3.33
N LEU A 196 -0.43 19.02 4.64
CA LEU A 196 -0.96 17.79 5.23
C LEU A 196 -2.42 17.54 4.84
N LEU A 197 -3.26 18.56 4.70
CA LEU A 197 -4.63 18.40 4.20
C LEU A 197 -4.67 17.87 2.76
N ILE A 198 -3.73 18.28 1.92
CA ILE A 198 -3.57 17.73 0.56
C ILE A 198 -3.24 16.23 0.63
N VAL A 199 -2.30 15.84 1.50
CA VAL A 199 -1.91 14.44 1.73
C VAL A 199 -3.07 13.61 2.29
N ILE A 200 -3.81 14.15 3.25
CA ILE A 200 -5.01 13.48 3.81
C ILE A 200 -6.07 13.26 2.72
N GLY A 201 -6.33 14.27 1.89
CA GLY A 201 -7.24 14.14 0.76
C GLY A 201 -6.82 13.03 -0.20
N ALA A 202 -5.52 12.94 -0.53
CA ALA A 202 -4.98 11.88 -1.36
C ALA A 202 -5.20 10.50 -0.74
N GLN A 203 -4.97 10.36 0.57
CA GLN A 203 -5.16 9.10 1.29
C GLN A 203 -6.63 8.66 1.36
N LEU A 204 -7.57 9.61 1.49
CA LEU A 204 -9.02 9.32 1.44
C LEU A 204 -9.44 8.80 0.06
N PHE A 205 -8.95 9.42 -1.01
CA PHE A 205 -9.20 8.90 -2.36
C PHE A 205 -8.60 7.51 -2.56
N CYS A 206 -7.38 7.27 -2.08
CA CYS A 206 -6.73 5.97 -2.14
C CYS A 206 -7.57 4.89 -1.43
N GLY A 207 -7.96 5.12 -0.17
CA GLY A 207 -8.76 4.15 0.59
C GLY A 207 -10.16 3.91 -0.01
N SER A 208 -10.76 4.93 -0.62
CA SER A 208 -12.02 4.76 -1.36
C SER A 208 -11.84 3.86 -2.59
N ALA A 209 -10.76 4.03 -3.35
CA ALA A 209 -10.44 3.20 -4.51
C ALA A 209 -10.10 1.75 -4.12
N GLU A 210 -9.37 1.55 -3.02
CA GLU A 210 -9.10 0.21 -2.47
C GLU A 210 -10.39 -0.50 -2.03
N THR A 211 -11.31 0.22 -1.39
CA THR A 211 -12.63 -0.31 -1.02
C THR A 211 -13.41 -0.74 -2.27
N ALA A 212 -13.33 0.05 -3.34
CA ALA A 212 -13.92 -0.32 -4.63
C ALA A 212 -13.32 -1.64 -5.12
N ALA A 213 -11.99 -1.70 -5.32
CA ALA A 213 -11.29 -2.88 -5.84
C ALA A 213 -11.55 -4.13 -4.99
N ALA A 214 -11.46 -4.02 -3.66
CA ALA A 214 -11.71 -5.13 -2.74
C ALA A 214 -13.13 -5.69 -2.87
N SER A 215 -14.14 -4.82 -2.97
CA SER A 215 -15.53 -5.25 -3.14
C SER A 215 -15.77 -5.98 -4.47
N ARG A 216 -15.10 -5.58 -5.56
CA ARG A 216 -15.18 -6.27 -6.87
C ARG A 216 -14.52 -7.63 -6.83
N MET A 217 -13.35 -7.73 -6.20
CA MET A 217 -12.69 -9.03 -5.98
C MET A 217 -13.59 -9.97 -5.17
N ILE A 218 -14.13 -9.51 -4.04
CA ILE A 218 -15.05 -10.31 -3.22
C ILE A 218 -16.26 -10.78 -4.05
N PHE A 219 -16.84 -9.89 -4.84
CA PHE A 219 -17.96 -10.21 -5.72
C PHE A 219 -17.59 -11.27 -6.77
N ALA A 220 -16.50 -11.07 -7.51
CA ALA A 220 -16.04 -11.98 -8.57
C ALA A 220 -15.73 -13.38 -8.01
N PHE A 221 -14.95 -13.46 -6.92
CA PHE A 221 -14.69 -14.74 -6.26
C PHE A 221 -15.97 -15.38 -5.72
N SER A 222 -16.98 -14.61 -5.32
CA SER A 222 -18.26 -15.14 -4.85
C SER A 222 -19.20 -15.59 -5.99
N ARG A 223 -19.10 -14.98 -7.17
CA ARG A 223 -19.77 -15.46 -8.39
C ARG A 223 -19.32 -16.89 -8.70
N ASP A 224 -18.03 -17.14 -8.56
CA ASP A 224 -17.38 -18.42 -8.87
C ASP A 224 -17.43 -19.43 -7.71
N ASN A 225 -18.26 -19.17 -6.68
CA ASN A 225 -18.40 -19.96 -5.45
C ASN A 225 -17.09 -20.19 -4.67
N ALA A 226 -16.13 -19.29 -4.83
CA ALA A 226 -14.80 -19.38 -4.25
C ALA A 226 -14.71 -18.88 -2.81
N LEU A 227 -15.76 -18.23 -2.27
CA LEU A 227 -15.77 -17.69 -0.89
C LEU A 227 -16.80 -18.37 0.02
N PRO A 228 -16.55 -18.43 1.34
CA PRO A 228 -17.56 -18.89 2.29
C PRO A 228 -18.76 -17.92 2.25
N GLY A 229 -19.97 -18.46 2.13
CA GLY A 229 -21.18 -17.63 2.00
C GLY A 229 -21.31 -16.90 0.66
N SER A 230 -20.66 -17.38 -0.40
CA SER A 230 -20.70 -16.82 -1.77
C SER A 230 -22.09 -16.36 -2.23
N ALA A 231 -23.16 -17.09 -1.89
CA ALA A 231 -24.54 -16.74 -2.23
C ALA A 231 -25.02 -15.38 -1.66
N SER A 232 -24.39 -14.89 -0.60
CA SER A 232 -24.68 -13.58 0.00
C SER A 232 -23.88 -12.47 -0.67
N TRP A 233 -22.61 -12.71 -0.97
CA TRP A 233 -21.68 -11.68 -1.45
C TRP A 233 -21.79 -11.43 -2.96
N ARG A 234 -22.25 -12.42 -3.73
CA ARG A 234 -22.51 -12.29 -5.18
C ARG A 234 -23.76 -11.48 -5.54
N ARG A 235 -24.49 -10.94 -4.57
CA ARG A 235 -25.72 -10.17 -4.84
C ARG A 235 -25.37 -8.72 -5.15
N VAL A 236 -25.90 -8.23 -6.26
CA VAL A 236 -25.75 -6.85 -6.72
C VAL A 236 -27.04 -6.08 -6.46
N SER A 237 -26.94 -4.82 -6.04
CA SER A 237 -28.09 -3.91 -5.92
C SER A 237 -28.52 -3.36 -7.28
N ARG A 238 -29.66 -2.65 -7.31
CA ARG A 238 -30.23 -2.06 -8.54
C ARG A 238 -29.28 -1.10 -9.27
N ASN A 239 -28.32 -0.49 -8.57
CA ASN A 239 -27.32 0.43 -9.13
C ASN A 239 -26.00 -0.26 -9.50
N GLY A 240 -26.00 -1.58 -9.71
CA GLY A 240 -24.82 -2.32 -10.17
C GLY A 240 -23.73 -2.54 -9.12
N THR A 241 -23.98 -2.19 -7.85
CA THR A 241 -22.97 -2.29 -6.78
C THR A 241 -23.13 -3.56 -5.94
N PRO A 242 -22.06 -4.31 -5.64
CA PRO A 242 -22.14 -5.45 -4.73
C PRO A 242 -22.16 -4.98 -3.26
N THR A 243 -23.28 -4.42 -2.79
CA THR A 243 -23.43 -3.78 -1.47
C THR A 243 -22.91 -4.63 -0.30
N ARG A 244 -23.22 -5.93 -0.29
CA ARG A 244 -22.79 -6.84 0.78
C ARG A 244 -21.29 -7.09 0.76
N ALA A 245 -20.68 -7.10 -0.43
CA ALA A 245 -19.23 -7.23 -0.58
C ALA A 245 -18.49 -5.97 -0.10
N VAL A 246 -19.06 -4.78 -0.35
CA VAL A 246 -18.52 -3.51 0.18
C VAL A 246 -18.49 -3.53 1.72
N TRP A 247 -19.60 -3.90 2.35
CA TRP A 247 -19.65 -4.02 3.81
C TRP A 247 -18.69 -5.08 4.35
N LEU A 248 -18.57 -6.23 3.68
CA LEU A 248 -17.61 -7.25 4.07
C LEU A 248 -16.17 -6.72 4.02
N ALA A 249 -15.80 -6.00 2.96
CA ALA A 249 -14.46 -5.42 2.81
C ALA A 249 -14.11 -4.50 3.99
N VAL A 250 -15.00 -3.56 4.33
CA VAL A 250 -14.72 -2.60 5.42
C VAL A 250 -14.81 -3.24 6.81
N VAL A 251 -15.71 -4.20 7.04
CA VAL A 251 -15.80 -4.91 8.32
C VAL A 251 -14.55 -5.75 8.56
N VAL A 252 -14.08 -6.48 7.54
CA VAL A 252 -12.85 -7.27 7.66
C VAL A 252 -11.64 -6.35 7.90
N ALA A 253 -11.54 -5.23 7.19
CA ALA A 253 -10.48 -4.25 7.42
C ALA A 253 -10.50 -3.69 8.85
N PHE A 254 -11.69 -3.39 9.39
CA PHE A 254 -11.83 -2.94 10.78
C PHE A 254 -11.40 -4.01 11.80
N VAL A 255 -11.85 -5.26 11.62
CA VAL A 255 -11.47 -6.38 12.49
C VAL A 255 -9.96 -6.62 12.47
N LEU A 256 -9.34 -6.54 11.29
CA LEU A 256 -7.90 -6.65 11.13
C LEU A 256 -7.14 -5.50 11.80
N ALA A 257 -7.74 -4.32 11.95
CA ALA A 257 -7.12 -3.21 12.67
C ALA A 257 -7.22 -3.31 14.20
N LEU A 258 -8.16 -4.08 14.76
CA LEU A 258 -8.36 -4.21 16.22
C LEU A 258 -7.07 -4.48 17.02
N PRO A 259 -6.13 -5.35 16.58
CA PRO A 259 -4.86 -5.57 17.27
C PRO A 259 -4.05 -4.30 17.57
N SER A 260 -4.28 -3.20 16.84
CA SER A 260 -3.64 -1.90 17.08
C SER A 260 -3.96 -1.30 18.45
N LEU A 261 -5.04 -1.72 19.12
CA LEU A 261 -5.39 -1.27 20.46
C LEU A 261 -4.39 -1.74 21.52
N TRP A 262 -3.72 -2.87 21.27
CA TRP A 262 -2.82 -3.49 22.25
C TRP A 262 -1.34 -3.32 21.88
N SER A 263 -0.99 -3.37 20.59
CA SER A 263 0.41 -3.33 20.17
C SER A 263 0.59 -2.78 18.76
N THR A 264 1.51 -1.84 18.61
CA THR A 264 1.97 -1.35 17.30
C THR A 264 2.65 -2.46 16.50
N ALA A 265 3.33 -3.40 17.14
CA ALA A 265 3.90 -4.57 16.48
C ALA A 265 2.80 -5.51 15.94
N ALA A 266 1.69 -5.66 16.67
CA ALA A 266 0.55 -6.46 16.20
C ALA A 266 -0.13 -5.81 14.99
N TYR A 267 -0.32 -4.48 15.01
CA TYR A 267 -0.79 -3.73 13.84
C TYR A 267 0.17 -3.88 12.65
N GLY A 268 1.47 -3.69 12.89
CA GLY A 268 2.52 -3.85 11.89
C GLY A 268 2.50 -5.24 11.24
N ALA A 269 2.30 -6.30 12.03
CA ALA A 269 2.21 -7.68 11.55
C ALA A 269 0.98 -7.90 10.65
N VAL A 270 -0.15 -7.24 10.94
CA VAL A 270 -1.34 -7.27 10.07
C VAL A 270 -1.09 -6.50 8.79
N THR A 271 -0.53 -5.29 8.85
CA THR A 271 -0.25 -4.50 7.64
C THR A 271 0.80 -5.17 6.75
N ALA A 272 1.72 -5.95 7.33
CA ALA A 272 2.68 -6.76 6.58
C ALA A 272 2.00 -7.80 5.67
N VAL A 273 0.78 -8.26 6.00
CA VAL A 273 -0.03 -9.13 5.12
C VAL A 273 -0.16 -8.52 3.73
N ASN A 274 -0.40 -7.20 3.65
CA ASN A 274 -0.65 -6.52 2.39
C ASN A 274 0.55 -6.70 1.44
N VAL A 275 1.75 -6.35 1.92
CA VAL A 275 2.98 -6.40 1.11
C VAL A 275 3.37 -7.84 0.79
N VAL A 276 3.35 -8.68 1.81
CA VAL A 276 3.88 -10.04 1.75
C VAL A 276 2.94 -10.98 1.02
N GLY A 277 1.63 -10.75 1.09
CA GLY A 277 0.62 -11.50 0.37
C GLY A 277 0.51 -11.09 -1.09
N MET A 278 0.52 -9.78 -1.38
CA MET A 278 0.40 -9.28 -2.76
C MET A 278 1.65 -9.55 -3.59
N THR A 279 2.84 -9.40 -3.00
CA THR A 279 4.10 -9.48 -3.76
C THR A 279 4.24 -10.82 -4.51
N PRO A 280 4.12 -12.00 -3.87
CA PRO A 280 4.14 -13.28 -4.58
C PRO A 280 2.95 -13.47 -5.51
N ALA A 281 1.76 -12.97 -5.14
CA ALA A 281 0.55 -13.11 -5.95
C ALA A 281 0.72 -12.50 -7.35
N TYR A 282 1.44 -11.37 -7.47
CA TYR A 282 1.76 -10.75 -8.76
C TYR A 282 2.64 -11.60 -9.67
N ALA A 283 3.53 -12.42 -9.11
CA ALA A 283 4.39 -13.30 -9.92
C ALA A 283 3.64 -14.54 -10.44
N ILE A 284 2.57 -14.99 -9.78
CA ILE A 284 1.90 -16.25 -10.13
C ILE A 284 1.35 -16.22 -11.57
N PRO A 285 0.53 -15.24 -12.01
CA PRO A 285 0.04 -15.19 -13.38
C PRO A 285 1.16 -15.08 -14.42
N VAL A 286 2.20 -14.30 -14.12
CA VAL A 286 3.37 -14.13 -15.00
C VAL A 286 4.14 -15.45 -15.15
N PHE A 287 4.35 -16.16 -14.06
CA PHE A 287 5.01 -17.46 -14.04
C PHE A 287 4.22 -18.54 -14.78
N LEU A 288 2.90 -18.61 -14.55
CA LEU A 288 2.02 -19.56 -15.26
C LEU A 288 2.01 -19.28 -16.76
N ARG A 289 2.01 -18.00 -17.15
CA ARG A 289 2.16 -17.60 -18.55
C ARG A 289 3.49 -18.07 -19.15
N LEU A 290 4.61 -17.88 -18.44
CA LEU A 290 5.92 -18.37 -18.90
C LEU A 290 5.94 -19.89 -19.06
N ARG A 291 5.30 -20.63 -18.15
CA ARG A 291 5.17 -22.10 -18.24
C ARG A 291 4.32 -22.54 -19.43
N LYS A 292 3.23 -21.83 -19.73
CA LYS A 292 2.37 -22.15 -20.89
C LYS A 292 3.12 -21.99 -22.22
N GLY A 293 4.13 -21.13 -22.27
CA GLY A 293 5.05 -21.00 -23.40
C GLY A 293 4.31 -20.66 -24.69
N LYS A 294 4.56 -21.42 -25.77
CA LYS A 294 3.96 -21.20 -27.09
C LYS A 294 2.45 -21.44 -27.13
N HIS A 295 1.88 -22.14 -26.15
CA HIS A 295 0.43 -22.40 -26.08
C HIS A 295 -0.36 -21.21 -25.54
N PHE A 296 0.30 -20.16 -25.07
CA PHE A 296 -0.35 -18.94 -24.65
C PHE A 296 -0.80 -18.13 -25.88
N LYS A 297 -2.11 -17.86 -25.99
CA LYS A 297 -2.67 -16.97 -27.01
C LYS A 297 -2.56 -15.52 -26.51
N PRO A 298 -1.77 -14.64 -27.17
CA PRO A 298 -1.70 -13.23 -26.79
C PRO A 298 -3.02 -12.51 -27.04
N GLY A 299 -3.37 -11.56 -26.16
CA GLY A 299 -4.46 -10.63 -26.39
C GLY A 299 -4.07 -9.47 -27.33
N PRO A 300 -5.01 -8.56 -27.63
CA PRO A 300 -4.79 -7.41 -28.52
C PRO A 300 -3.62 -6.54 -28.08
N TRP A 301 -3.42 -6.37 -26.78
CA TRP A 301 -2.23 -5.74 -26.22
C TRP A 301 -1.21 -6.79 -25.76
N ASN A 302 0.02 -6.69 -26.23
CA ASN A 302 1.11 -7.57 -25.82
C ASN A 302 2.49 -6.90 -25.97
N LEU A 303 3.49 -7.43 -25.26
CA LEU A 303 4.88 -6.97 -25.31
C LEU A 303 5.70 -7.61 -26.45
N GLY A 304 5.06 -8.38 -27.34
CA GLY A 304 5.72 -9.12 -28.41
C GLY A 304 6.93 -9.94 -27.92
N ARG A 305 8.08 -9.74 -28.57
CA ARG A 305 9.34 -10.43 -28.26
C ARG A 305 9.86 -10.18 -26.83
N TRP A 306 9.54 -9.03 -26.23
CA TRP A 306 9.98 -8.65 -24.89
C TRP A 306 9.20 -9.36 -23.79
N SER A 307 8.11 -10.02 -24.14
CA SER A 307 7.20 -10.60 -23.16
C SER A 307 7.77 -11.76 -22.36
N ARG A 308 8.75 -12.50 -22.90
CA ARG A 308 9.46 -13.57 -22.17
C ARG A 308 10.60 -13.01 -21.29
N PRO A 309 11.54 -12.19 -21.80
CA PRO A 309 12.57 -11.56 -20.96
C PRO A 309 12.00 -10.77 -19.78
N VAL A 310 11.01 -9.90 -20.02
CA VAL A 310 10.37 -9.09 -18.98
C VAL A 310 9.67 -9.98 -17.95
N GLY A 311 9.00 -11.05 -18.40
CA GLY A 311 8.35 -11.99 -17.50
C GLY A 311 9.33 -12.73 -16.59
N VAL A 312 10.46 -13.20 -17.13
CA VAL A 312 11.50 -13.89 -16.34
C VAL A 312 12.10 -12.93 -15.31
N LEU A 313 12.43 -11.71 -15.73
CA LEU A 313 12.94 -10.68 -14.84
C LEU A 313 11.95 -10.34 -13.72
N ALA A 314 10.66 -10.19 -14.05
CA ALA A 314 9.61 -9.89 -13.07
C ALA A 314 9.48 -11.00 -12.01
N VAL A 315 9.44 -12.28 -12.42
CA VAL A 315 9.35 -13.40 -11.49
C VAL A 315 10.59 -13.49 -10.60
N ALA A 316 11.79 -13.34 -11.18
CA ALA A 316 13.04 -13.35 -10.43
C ALA A 316 13.12 -12.19 -9.42
N TRP A 317 12.73 -10.98 -9.84
CA TRP A 317 12.70 -9.80 -8.98
C TRP A 317 11.72 -9.96 -7.82
N VAL A 318 10.50 -10.42 -8.09
CA VAL A 318 9.50 -10.68 -7.05
C VAL A 318 9.99 -11.74 -6.06
N ALA A 319 10.69 -12.78 -6.53
CA ALA A 319 11.29 -13.78 -5.64
C ALA A 319 12.34 -13.16 -4.70
N VAL A 320 13.24 -12.33 -5.23
CA VAL A 320 14.24 -11.59 -4.44
C VAL A 320 13.58 -10.69 -3.41
N VAL A 321 12.61 -9.88 -3.83
CA VAL A 321 11.93 -8.93 -2.93
C VAL A 321 11.11 -9.66 -1.87
N THR A 322 10.46 -10.78 -2.21
CA THR A 322 9.75 -11.61 -1.23
C THR A 322 10.68 -12.08 -0.12
N VAL A 323 11.89 -12.51 -0.47
CA VAL A 323 12.92 -12.86 0.52
C VAL A 323 13.33 -11.64 1.33
N LEU A 324 13.64 -10.50 0.70
CA LEU A 324 14.05 -9.28 1.40
C LEU A 324 13.00 -8.78 2.40
N VAL A 325 11.71 -8.82 2.04
CA VAL A 325 10.60 -8.45 2.94
C VAL A 325 10.54 -9.38 4.15
N CYS A 326 11.04 -10.61 4.06
CA CYS A 326 11.08 -11.57 5.16
C CYS A 326 12.32 -11.40 6.07
N LEU A 327 13.33 -10.64 5.67
CA LEU A 327 14.55 -10.48 6.43
C LEU A 327 14.42 -9.38 7.53
N PRO A 328 15.25 -9.42 8.60
CA PRO A 328 15.17 -8.43 9.68
C PRO A 328 15.57 -7.01 9.24
N GLN A 329 14.73 -6.01 9.52
CA GLN A 329 14.96 -4.63 9.06
C GLN A 329 15.87 -3.83 9.99
N THR A 330 16.03 -4.26 11.24
CA THR A 330 16.84 -3.57 12.26
C THR A 330 17.61 -4.56 13.12
N ASN A 331 18.73 -4.11 13.70
CA ASN A 331 19.58 -4.87 14.61
C ASN A 331 19.87 -4.03 15.87
N PRO A 332 19.75 -4.58 17.09
CA PRO A 332 19.48 -5.98 17.43
C PRO A 332 18.04 -6.43 17.18
N VAL A 333 17.89 -7.71 16.81
CA VAL A 333 16.58 -8.36 16.69
C VAL A 333 16.07 -8.73 18.08
N THR A 334 14.96 -8.12 18.48
CA THR A 334 14.24 -8.33 19.75
C THR A 334 12.79 -8.71 19.42
N ALA A 335 11.98 -9.10 20.40
CA ALA A 335 10.56 -9.38 20.13
C ALA A 335 9.81 -8.16 19.57
N GLN A 336 10.27 -6.95 19.86
CA GLN A 336 9.65 -5.68 19.45
C GLN A 336 10.14 -5.24 18.06
N THR A 337 11.36 -5.63 17.68
CA THR A 337 11.99 -5.31 16.38
C THR A 337 11.98 -6.49 15.41
N PHE A 338 11.40 -7.62 15.81
CA PHE A 338 11.28 -8.80 14.97
C PHE A 338 10.36 -8.50 13.78
N ASN A 339 10.80 -8.92 12.60
CA ASN A 339 9.99 -8.80 11.41
C ASN A 339 8.98 -9.96 11.35
N TYR A 340 7.71 -9.67 11.62
CA TYR A 340 6.63 -10.65 11.62
C TYR A 340 6.13 -11.04 10.21
N ALA A 341 6.60 -10.38 9.15
CA ALA A 341 6.23 -10.66 7.76
C ALA A 341 6.31 -12.16 7.36
N PRO A 342 7.36 -12.94 7.70
CA PRO A 342 7.46 -14.34 7.31
C PRO A 342 6.38 -15.21 7.96
N ILE A 343 6.06 -14.94 9.23
CA ILE A 343 5.02 -15.68 9.96
C ILE A 343 3.67 -15.41 9.29
N THR A 344 3.40 -14.15 9.01
CA THR A 344 2.20 -13.72 8.29
C THR A 344 2.09 -14.38 6.92
N LEU A 345 3.18 -14.46 6.14
CA LEU A 345 3.20 -15.18 4.85
C LEU A 345 2.75 -16.64 4.99
N VAL A 346 3.36 -17.34 5.94
CA VAL A 346 3.07 -18.76 6.18
C VAL A 346 1.60 -18.94 6.57
N VAL A 347 1.06 -18.09 7.45
CA VAL A 347 -0.36 -18.14 7.84
C VAL A 347 -1.27 -17.94 6.62
N VAL A 348 -1.01 -16.94 5.78
CA VAL A 348 -1.82 -16.67 4.58
C VAL A 348 -1.77 -17.83 3.58
N LEU A 349 -0.59 -18.39 3.33
CA LEU A 349 -0.43 -19.54 2.44
C LEU A 349 -1.13 -20.79 2.99
N LEU A 350 -1.05 -21.03 4.30
CA LEU A 350 -1.75 -22.14 4.96
C LEU A 350 -3.27 -21.98 4.88
N LEU A 351 -3.80 -20.79 5.17
CA LEU A 351 -5.23 -20.49 5.05
C LEU A 351 -5.72 -20.68 3.61
N SER A 352 -4.95 -20.20 2.64
CA SER A 352 -5.26 -20.34 1.21
C SER A 352 -5.24 -21.81 0.76
N ALA A 353 -4.24 -22.57 1.18
CA ALA A 353 -4.12 -23.99 0.86
C ALA A 353 -5.24 -24.83 1.52
N LEU A 354 -5.56 -24.54 2.78
CA LEU A 354 -6.65 -25.19 3.50
C LEU A 354 -7.99 -24.88 2.83
N TRP A 355 -8.23 -23.62 2.49
CA TRP A 355 -9.44 -23.21 1.80
C TRP A 355 -9.57 -23.88 0.43
N TRP A 356 -8.51 -23.91 -0.37
CA TRP A 356 -8.48 -24.63 -1.65
C TRP A 356 -8.81 -26.12 -1.49
N ARG A 357 -8.28 -26.78 -0.45
CA ARG A 357 -8.60 -28.19 -0.18
C ARG A 357 -10.06 -28.41 0.19
N MET A 358 -10.68 -27.50 0.94
CA MET A 358 -12.06 -27.63 1.39
C MET A 358 -13.08 -27.24 0.30
N ALA A 359 -12.79 -26.18 -0.44
CA ALA A 359 -13.76 -25.51 -1.32
C ALA A 359 -13.37 -25.50 -2.80
N GLY A 360 -12.15 -25.91 -3.17
CA GLY A 360 -11.67 -25.87 -4.56
C GLY A 360 -12.51 -26.71 -5.53
N ARG A 361 -13.19 -27.76 -5.04
CA ARG A 361 -14.15 -28.54 -5.86
C ARG A 361 -15.45 -27.79 -6.16
N LYS A 362 -15.77 -26.76 -5.38
CA LYS A 362 -16.94 -25.89 -5.58
C LYS A 362 -16.62 -24.71 -6.50
N TYR A 363 -15.33 -24.48 -6.78
CA TYR A 363 -14.88 -23.41 -7.65
C TYR A 363 -15.23 -23.70 -9.10
N SER A 364 -15.94 -22.77 -9.74
CA SER A 364 -16.21 -22.83 -11.18
C SER A 364 -15.21 -21.94 -11.90
N VAL A 365 -14.43 -22.49 -12.83
CA VAL A 365 -13.53 -21.68 -13.65
C VAL A 365 -14.38 -20.82 -14.59
N PRO A 366 -14.15 -19.49 -14.65
CA PRO A 366 -14.87 -18.62 -15.58
C PRO A 366 -14.68 -19.10 -17.02
N VAL A 367 -15.78 -19.28 -17.75
CA VAL A 367 -15.74 -19.58 -19.19
C VAL A 367 -15.65 -18.25 -19.92
N VAL A 368 -14.62 -18.10 -20.76
CA VAL A 368 -14.35 -16.84 -21.51
C VAL A 368 -15.48 -16.48 -22.49
N ASP A 369 -16.28 -17.47 -22.89
CA ASP A 369 -17.44 -17.32 -23.78
C ASP A 369 -18.77 -17.39 -23.00
N ASP A 370 -18.90 -16.70 -21.86
CA ASP A 370 -20.18 -16.57 -21.15
C ASP A 370 -21.03 -15.47 -21.81
N PRO A 371 -22.20 -15.78 -22.39
CA PRO A 371 -23.11 -14.77 -22.95
C PRO A 371 -23.53 -13.70 -21.93
N GLN A 372 -23.51 -14.03 -20.62
CA GLN A 372 -23.78 -13.07 -19.55
C GLN A 372 -22.67 -12.01 -19.41
N LEU A 373 -21.40 -12.35 -19.65
CA LEU A 373 -20.30 -11.38 -19.68
C LEU A 373 -20.41 -10.45 -20.90
N ALA A 374 -20.75 -10.99 -22.07
CA ALA A 374 -20.96 -10.20 -23.29
C ALA A 374 -22.10 -9.18 -23.14
N SER A 375 -23.21 -9.57 -22.50
CA SER A 375 -24.33 -8.67 -22.22
C SER A 375 -24.07 -7.64 -21.12
N LEU A 376 -23.11 -7.87 -20.23
CA LEU A 376 -22.65 -6.87 -19.26
C LEU A 376 -21.73 -5.84 -19.92
N GLU A 377 -20.85 -6.26 -20.84
CA GLU A 377 -20.03 -5.34 -21.65
C GLU A 377 -20.90 -4.38 -22.49
N GLU A 378 -22.04 -4.88 -23.01
CA GLU A 378 -22.98 -4.09 -23.80
C GLU A 378 -23.82 -3.10 -22.97
N GLN A 379 -23.92 -3.29 -21.65
CA GLN A 379 -24.64 -2.39 -20.73
C GLN A 379 -23.77 -1.30 -20.10
N VAL A 380 -22.44 -1.41 -20.23
CA VAL A 380 -21.46 -0.47 -19.65
C VAL A 380 -20.99 0.59 -20.66
N VAL A 381 -21.29 0.41 -21.94
CA VAL A 381 -21.20 1.46 -22.99
C VAL A 381 -22.50 2.25 -23.01
#